data_AF-A0A356ATH0-F1
#
_entry.id   AF-A0A356ATH0-F1
#
_cell.length_a   1.000
_cell.length_b   1.000
_cell.length_c   1.000
_cell.angle_alpha   90.00
_cell.angle_beta   90.00
_cell.angle_gamma   90.00
#
_symmetry.space_group_name_H-M   'P 1'
#
loop_
_entity.id
_entity.type
_entity.pdbx_description
1 polymer ?
#
loop_
_entity_poly.entity_id
_entity_poly.type
_entity_poly.pdbx_seq_one_letter_code
_entity_poly.pdbx_strand_id
1 'polypeptide(L)'
;MKVMGKRNEYLTSRERVLETFKHGSPDRVPVDYHANPGIDYRLKQAFGLQKDDHEGLKKALGVDFRGVSPIYKGPVYHQPKKDRRVDPLWGWVTRYVEHASGGYWDYCDFPLQNADLEQVEKWPMPSVEDYDFSHVKEFCQKNREYALYVGNAGVGDCMNTVSFFTGYTEAMIGFATEDPAILHLIDRRHEIQYEMTKRVLEAADGMIDFLWLGEDLGAQDRPLYGKQLFREQIRPRLQRFVSLAKEFGIYT
;
A
#
# COMPACT_ATOMS: atom_id res chain seq x y z
N MET A 1 28.77 -38.13 6.58
CA MET A 1 28.00 -37.20 7.42
C MET A 1 28.63 -35.82 7.25
N LYS A 2 28.10 -34.98 6.36
CA LYS A 2 28.66 -33.64 6.10
C LYS A 2 28.36 -32.78 7.33
N VAL A 3 29.39 -32.39 8.06
CA VAL A 3 29.31 -31.36 9.10
C VAL A 3 28.92 -30.08 8.38
N MET A 4 27.66 -29.70 8.51
CA MET A 4 27.14 -28.43 7.98
C MET A 4 27.74 -27.34 8.87
N GLY A 5 28.79 -26.69 8.39
CA GLY A 5 29.42 -25.57 9.08
C GLY A 5 28.36 -24.55 9.46
N LYS A 6 28.33 -24.16 10.74
CA LYS A 6 27.48 -23.07 11.23
C LYS A 6 27.79 -21.82 10.38
N ARG A 7 26.85 -21.36 9.55
CA ARG A 7 26.92 -20.02 8.95
C ARG A 7 26.74 -19.02 10.09
N ASN A 8 27.87 -18.52 10.59
CA ASN A 8 27.94 -17.42 11.56
C ASN A 8 28.15 -16.09 10.80
N GLU A 9 27.38 -15.84 9.76
CA GLU A 9 27.38 -14.56 9.05
C GLU A 9 26.03 -13.88 9.34
N TYR A 10 26.07 -12.79 10.10
CA TYR A 10 24.90 -11.93 10.29
C TYR A 10 24.59 -11.28 8.93
N LEU A 11 23.38 -11.51 8.42
CA LEU A 11 22.94 -10.93 7.14
C LEU A 11 22.60 -9.45 7.34
N THR A 12 22.80 -8.64 6.30
CA THR A 12 22.17 -7.31 6.25
C THR A 12 20.64 -7.46 6.20
N SER A 13 19.92 -6.40 6.53
CA SER A 13 18.46 -6.38 6.44
C SER A 13 17.97 -6.76 5.05
N ARG A 14 18.61 -6.21 4.00
CA ARG A 14 18.34 -6.56 2.61
C ARG A 14 18.58 -8.04 2.31
N GLU A 15 19.76 -8.57 2.64
CA GLU A 15 20.10 -9.98 2.38
C GLU A 15 19.15 -10.94 3.09
N ARG A 16 18.76 -10.63 4.33
CA ARG A 16 17.80 -11.41 5.13
C ARG A 16 16.44 -11.52 4.43
N VAL A 17 15.92 -10.41 3.94
CA VAL A 17 14.64 -10.39 3.20
C VAL A 17 14.77 -11.14 1.87
N LEU A 18 15.83 -10.89 1.10
CA LEU A 18 16.04 -11.56 -0.19
C LEU A 18 16.24 -13.07 -0.04
N GLU A 19 16.90 -13.53 1.02
CA GLU A 19 17.00 -14.96 1.34
C GLU A 19 15.62 -15.55 1.70
N THR A 20 14.78 -14.79 2.40
CA THR A 20 13.41 -15.18 2.72
C THR A 20 12.55 -15.33 1.46
N PHE A 21 12.61 -14.38 0.53
CA PHE A 21 11.88 -14.45 -0.76
C PHE A 21 12.34 -15.61 -1.64
N LYS A 22 13.57 -16.09 -1.48
CA LYS A 22 14.08 -17.30 -2.14
C LYS A 22 13.65 -18.60 -1.44
N HIS A 23 12.81 -18.52 -0.41
CA HIS A 23 12.46 -19.64 0.47
C HIS A 23 13.69 -20.29 1.14
N GLY A 24 14.72 -19.48 1.39
CA GLY A 24 15.95 -19.89 2.05
C GLY A 24 15.83 -19.94 3.57
N SER A 25 16.98 -19.96 4.24
CA SER A 25 17.06 -19.98 5.71
C SER A 25 17.87 -18.77 6.20
N PRO A 26 17.21 -17.60 6.38
CA PRO A 26 17.88 -16.41 6.90
C PRO A 26 18.34 -16.60 8.35
N ASP A 27 19.19 -15.70 8.83
CA ASP A 27 19.69 -15.65 10.21
C ASP A 27 18.59 -15.37 11.25
N ARG A 28 17.53 -14.66 10.87
CA ARG A 28 16.25 -14.53 11.60
C ARG A 28 15.10 -14.21 10.65
N VAL A 29 13.86 -14.28 11.16
CA VAL A 29 12.68 -13.80 10.45
C VAL A 29 12.79 -12.28 10.21
N PRO A 30 12.56 -11.77 8.98
CA PRO A 30 12.47 -10.34 8.73
C PRO A 30 11.35 -9.68 9.55
N VAL A 31 11.58 -8.45 9.99
CA VAL A 31 10.66 -7.67 10.81
C VAL A 31 10.23 -6.43 10.04
N ASP A 32 8.92 -6.19 10.00
CA ASP A 32 8.35 -4.92 9.57
C ASP A 32 7.56 -4.27 10.72
N TYR A 33 7.20 -2.99 10.56
CA TYR A 33 6.50 -2.23 11.57
C TYR A 33 5.48 -1.27 10.97
N HIS A 34 4.22 -1.43 11.41
CA HIS A 34 3.14 -0.49 11.16
C HIS A 34 2.25 -0.40 12.41
N ALA A 35 1.92 0.82 12.85
CA ALA A 35 1.15 1.04 14.07
C ALA A 35 0.29 2.29 13.98
N ASN A 36 -0.75 2.35 14.82
CA ASN A 36 -1.49 3.58 15.03
C ASN A 36 -0.65 4.62 15.80
N PRO A 37 -0.97 5.93 15.71
CA PRO A 37 -0.17 6.98 16.34
C PRO A 37 0.00 6.83 17.86
N GLY A 38 -1.00 6.27 18.56
CA GLY A 38 -0.93 6.08 20.01
C GLY A 38 0.01 4.96 20.45
N ILE A 39 0.13 3.89 19.68
CA ILE A 39 1.13 2.83 19.89
C ILE A 39 2.52 3.34 19.50
N ASP A 40 2.63 4.01 18.36
CA ASP A 40 3.89 4.58 17.87
C ASP A 40 4.52 5.54 18.90
N TYR A 41 3.71 6.44 19.45
CA TYR A 41 4.14 7.36 20.50
C TYR A 41 4.66 6.62 21.74
N ARG A 42 3.95 5.60 22.22
CA ARG A 42 4.35 4.84 23.41
C ARG A 42 5.63 4.04 23.18
N LEU A 43 5.82 3.48 21.99
CA LEU A 43 7.06 2.79 21.64
C LEU A 43 8.24 3.77 21.62
N LYS A 44 8.09 4.94 20.98
CA LYS A 44 9.13 5.98 21.00
C LYS A 44 9.51 6.39 22.41
N GLN A 45 8.53 6.59 23.30
CA GLN A 45 8.81 6.87 24.70
C GLN A 45 9.57 5.73 25.39
N ALA A 46 9.17 4.48 25.17
CA ALA A 46 9.83 3.32 25.76
C ALA A 46 11.30 3.17 25.30
N PHE A 47 11.61 3.58 24.06
CA PHE A 47 12.98 3.60 23.52
C PHE A 47 13.75 4.91 23.77
N GLY A 48 13.14 5.91 24.44
CA GLY A 48 13.78 7.21 24.69
C GLY A 48 13.97 8.09 23.45
N LEU A 49 13.13 7.91 22.43
CA LEU A 49 13.19 8.60 21.14
C LEU A 49 12.31 9.86 21.12
N GLN A 50 12.66 10.81 20.24
CA GLN A 50 11.83 12.00 19.98
C GLN A 50 10.52 11.61 19.28
N LYS A 51 9.49 12.45 19.41
CA LYS A 51 8.15 12.17 18.86
C LYS A 51 8.16 11.98 17.34
N ASP A 52 9.03 12.71 16.66
CA ASP A 52 9.22 12.73 15.21
C ASP A 52 10.34 11.80 14.72
N ASP A 53 11.02 11.07 15.62
CA ASP A 53 12.10 10.15 15.25
C ASP A 53 11.55 8.79 14.76
N HIS A 54 10.98 8.80 13.56
CA HIS A 54 10.45 7.60 12.91
C HIS A 54 11.54 6.60 12.51
N GLU A 55 12.68 7.09 12.03
CA GLU A 55 13.78 6.22 11.59
C GLU A 55 14.52 5.60 12.78
N GLY A 56 14.73 6.35 13.86
CA GLY A 56 15.28 5.82 15.10
C GLY A 56 14.43 4.69 15.67
N LEU A 57 13.09 4.80 15.59
CA LEU A 57 12.21 3.72 16.02
C LEU A 57 12.34 2.48 15.14
N LYS A 58 12.34 2.63 13.81
CA LYS A 58 12.54 1.52 12.88
C LYS A 58 13.87 0.80 13.14
N LYS A 59 14.94 1.55 13.42
CA LYS A 59 16.24 0.99 13.80
C LYS A 59 16.19 0.25 15.14
N ALA A 60 15.58 0.84 16.16
CA ALA A 60 15.44 0.22 17.48
C ALA A 60 14.64 -1.09 17.44
N LEU A 61 13.64 -1.18 16.56
CA LEU A 61 12.83 -2.38 16.33
C LEU A 61 13.48 -3.39 15.37
N GLY A 62 14.59 -3.04 14.71
CA GLY A 62 15.25 -3.90 13.73
C GLY A 62 14.46 -4.10 12.43
N VAL A 63 13.70 -3.09 12.01
CA VAL A 63 12.87 -3.14 10.79
C VAL A 63 13.73 -3.27 9.55
N ASP A 64 13.48 -4.33 8.77
CA ASP A 64 14.31 -4.74 7.64
C ASP A 64 13.98 -4.04 6.31
N PHE A 65 12.86 -3.30 6.27
CA PHE A 65 12.25 -2.77 5.06
C PHE A 65 12.23 -1.24 5.01
N ARG A 66 12.37 -0.65 3.81
CA ARG A 66 12.16 0.78 3.59
C ARG A 66 11.37 1.00 2.29
N GLY A 67 10.20 1.63 2.44
CA GLY A 67 9.33 1.97 1.31
C GLY A 67 9.63 3.36 0.76
N VAL A 68 9.58 3.48 -0.56
CA VAL A 68 9.61 4.77 -1.26
C VAL A 68 8.28 5.04 -1.95
N SER A 69 7.88 6.30 -2.00
CA SER A 69 6.68 6.76 -2.71
C SER A 69 6.98 8.15 -3.27
N PRO A 70 6.41 8.52 -4.43
CA PRO A 70 6.66 9.83 -5.02
C PRO A 70 5.98 10.92 -4.18
N ILE A 71 6.43 12.17 -4.32
CA ILE A 71 5.90 13.30 -3.56
C ILE A 71 4.84 14.01 -4.40
N TYR A 72 3.61 14.10 -3.91
CA TYR A 72 2.56 14.87 -4.58
C TYR A 72 2.84 16.38 -4.48
N LYS A 73 2.79 17.09 -5.61
CA LYS A 73 2.97 18.55 -5.74
C LYS A 73 1.84 19.24 -6.50
N GLY A 74 0.79 18.51 -6.85
CA GLY A 74 -0.35 19.02 -7.61
C GLY A 74 -1.39 19.77 -6.79
N PRO A 75 -2.54 20.09 -7.41
CA PRO A 75 -3.62 20.84 -6.78
C PRO A 75 -4.38 20.03 -5.71
N VAL A 76 -5.12 20.74 -4.86
CA VAL A 76 -6.14 20.11 -4.01
C VAL A 76 -7.43 19.97 -4.83
N TYR A 77 -7.88 18.73 -5.06
CA TYR A 77 -9.10 18.44 -5.81
C TYR A 77 -10.35 18.51 -4.93
N HIS A 78 -10.23 18.08 -3.67
CA HIS A 78 -11.37 17.91 -2.77
C HIS A 78 -11.21 18.77 -1.53
N GLN A 79 -12.14 19.71 -1.34
CA GLN A 79 -12.08 20.68 -0.25
C GLN A 79 -12.48 20.06 1.09
N PRO A 80 -11.90 20.53 2.21
CA PRO A 80 -12.31 20.12 3.54
C PRO A 80 -13.81 20.36 3.78
N LYS A 81 -14.42 19.46 4.55
CA LYS A 81 -15.81 19.57 5.00
C LYS A 81 -15.83 19.80 6.52
N LYS A 82 -16.83 20.54 7.02
CA LYS A 82 -17.00 20.73 8.47
C LYS A 82 -17.19 19.37 9.16
N ASP A 83 -16.53 19.17 10.29
CA ASP A 83 -16.62 17.96 11.13
C ASP A 83 -16.26 16.65 10.39
N ARG A 84 -15.48 16.77 9.32
CA ARG A 84 -15.00 15.67 8.47
C ARG A 84 -13.58 15.91 8.02
N ARG A 85 -12.84 14.83 7.83
CA ARG A 85 -11.56 14.84 7.13
C ARG A 85 -11.78 14.33 5.71
N VAL A 86 -11.47 15.17 4.73
CA VAL A 86 -11.55 14.82 3.30
C VAL A 86 -10.14 14.60 2.79
N ASP A 87 -9.90 13.46 2.13
CA ASP A 87 -8.65 13.24 1.41
C ASP A 87 -8.56 14.23 0.23
N PRO A 88 -7.53 15.10 0.18
CA PRO A 88 -7.50 16.19 -0.80
C PRO A 88 -7.31 15.72 -2.25
N LEU A 89 -6.87 14.47 -2.47
CA LEU A 89 -6.55 13.93 -3.80
C LEU A 89 -7.70 13.07 -4.32
N TRP A 90 -8.20 12.15 -3.49
CA TRP A 90 -9.18 11.15 -3.87
C TRP A 90 -10.61 11.50 -3.42
N GLY A 91 -10.75 12.35 -2.40
CA GLY A 91 -12.05 12.82 -1.90
C GLY A 91 -12.73 11.88 -0.90
N TRP A 92 -12.02 10.88 -0.39
CA TRP A 92 -12.52 10.01 0.67
C TRP A 92 -12.85 10.81 1.92
N VAL A 93 -13.97 10.48 2.58
CA VAL A 93 -14.43 11.23 3.75
C VAL A 93 -14.41 10.36 5.00
N THR A 94 -13.63 10.79 5.98
CA THR A 94 -13.49 10.13 7.27
C THR A 94 -13.94 11.02 8.42
N ARG A 95 -14.33 10.39 9.52
CA ARG A 95 -14.57 11.05 10.82
C ARG A 95 -13.83 10.29 11.91
N TYR A 96 -13.48 10.99 12.98
CA TYR A 96 -12.85 10.34 14.12
C TYR A 96 -13.91 9.57 14.93
N VAL A 97 -13.66 8.28 15.16
CA VAL A 97 -14.50 7.39 15.97
C VAL A 97 -13.68 6.94 17.18
N GLU A 98 -14.08 7.40 18.35
CA GLU A 98 -13.43 7.08 19.63
C GLU A 98 -13.84 5.71 20.17
N HIS A 99 -12.90 5.04 20.84
CA HIS A 99 -13.11 3.85 21.66
C HIS A 99 -12.25 3.92 22.93
N ALA A 100 -12.42 2.98 23.85
CA ALA A 100 -11.82 3.01 25.19
C ALA A 100 -10.27 3.13 25.25
N SER A 101 -9.57 2.88 24.14
CA SER A 101 -8.11 2.87 24.05
C SER A 101 -7.56 3.82 22.98
N GLY A 102 -8.39 4.69 22.40
CA GLY A 102 -8.00 5.63 21.34
C GLY A 102 -9.14 5.90 20.37
N GLY A 103 -8.85 5.90 19.08
CA GLY A 103 -9.85 6.08 18.03
C GLY A 103 -9.25 5.94 16.64
N TYR A 104 -10.11 5.76 15.65
CA TYR A 104 -9.73 5.63 14.25
C TYR A 104 -10.44 6.67 13.39
N TRP A 105 -9.80 7.05 12.28
CA TRP A 105 -10.46 7.81 11.22
C TRP A 105 -11.21 6.80 10.35
N ASP A 106 -12.52 6.73 10.54
CA ASP A 106 -13.38 5.77 9.87
C ASP A 106 -14.15 6.42 8.72
N TYR A 107 -14.37 5.67 7.65
CA TYR A 107 -15.09 6.15 6.47
C TYR A 107 -16.56 6.34 6.79
N CYS A 108 -17.15 7.47 6.39
CA CYS A 108 -18.49 7.84 6.87
C CYS A 108 -19.40 8.50 5.84
N ASP A 109 -18.87 9.29 4.92
CA ASP A 109 -19.64 9.87 3.82
C ASP A 109 -19.05 9.36 2.50
N PHE A 110 -19.86 8.71 1.68
CA PHE A 110 -19.44 8.01 0.47
C PHE A 110 -19.77 8.87 -0.76
N PRO A 111 -18.80 9.63 -1.31
CA PRO A 111 -19.07 10.68 -2.30
C PRO A 111 -19.61 10.20 -3.65
N LEU A 112 -19.40 8.93 -3.99
CA LEU A 112 -19.87 8.30 -5.23
C LEU A 112 -20.95 7.24 -4.95
N GLN A 113 -21.60 7.28 -3.78
CA GLN A 113 -22.71 6.37 -3.49
C GLN A 113 -23.87 6.59 -4.48
N ASN A 114 -24.33 5.52 -5.11
CA ASN A 114 -25.30 5.49 -6.21
C ASN A 114 -24.88 6.31 -7.44
N ALA A 115 -23.56 6.56 -7.62
CA ALA A 115 -23.09 7.29 -8.78
C ALA A 115 -23.23 6.46 -10.05
N ASP A 116 -23.70 7.08 -11.13
CA ASP A 116 -23.66 6.47 -12.46
C ASP A 116 -22.25 6.54 -13.08
N LEU A 117 -22.10 5.91 -14.24
CA LEU A 117 -20.82 5.86 -14.95
C LEU A 117 -20.30 7.26 -15.33
N GLU A 118 -21.18 8.18 -15.71
CA GLU A 118 -20.80 9.54 -16.11
C GLU A 118 -20.29 10.35 -14.90
N GLN A 119 -20.94 10.19 -13.74
CA GLN A 119 -20.51 10.78 -12.48
C GLN A 119 -19.16 10.21 -12.03
N VAL A 120 -18.97 8.89 -12.16
CA VAL A 120 -17.68 8.24 -11.90
C VAL A 120 -16.61 8.78 -12.84
N GLU A 121 -16.86 8.89 -14.14
CA GLU A 121 -15.91 9.39 -15.14
C GLU A 121 -15.46 10.83 -14.83
N LYS A 122 -16.41 11.69 -14.42
CA LYS A 122 -16.15 13.09 -14.08
C LYS A 122 -15.55 13.31 -12.70
N TRP A 123 -15.48 12.28 -11.85
CA TRP A 123 -14.91 12.42 -10.52
C TRP A 123 -13.42 12.84 -10.59
N PRO A 124 -13.02 13.94 -9.93
CA PRO A 124 -11.62 14.38 -9.90
C PRO A 124 -10.73 13.35 -9.19
N MET A 125 -9.69 12.90 -9.89
CA MET A 125 -8.66 11.98 -9.39
C MET A 125 -7.28 12.57 -9.66
N PRO A 126 -6.25 12.21 -8.86
CA PRO A 126 -4.93 12.76 -9.03
C PRO A 126 -4.30 12.33 -10.36
N SER A 127 -3.60 13.25 -11.01
CA SER A 127 -2.77 12.93 -12.18
C SER A 127 -1.40 12.43 -11.73
N VAL A 128 -0.83 11.47 -12.46
CA VAL A 128 0.56 11.03 -12.22
C VAL A 128 1.57 12.13 -12.52
N GLU A 129 1.21 13.11 -13.38
CA GLU A 129 2.06 14.27 -13.69
C GLU A 129 2.23 15.23 -12.51
N ASP A 130 1.35 15.14 -11.50
CA ASP A 130 1.43 15.97 -10.30
C ASP A 130 2.44 15.45 -9.26
N TYR A 131 3.11 14.33 -9.55
CA TYR A 131 4.02 13.68 -8.62
C TYR A 131 5.49 13.92 -8.99
N ASP A 132 6.31 14.18 -7.97
CA ASP A 132 7.76 14.30 -8.08
C ASP A 132 8.48 13.01 -7.68
N PHE A 133 9.20 12.46 -8.64
CA PHE A 133 9.96 11.22 -8.53
C PHE A 133 11.47 11.46 -8.33
N SER A 134 11.94 12.71 -8.36
CA SER A 134 13.38 13.05 -8.39
C SER A 134 14.16 12.55 -7.17
N HIS A 135 13.50 12.42 -6.01
CA HIS A 135 14.13 11.97 -4.77
C HIS A 135 14.33 10.44 -4.69
N VAL A 136 13.68 9.65 -5.56
CA VAL A 136 13.62 8.19 -5.45
C VAL A 136 15.02 7.56 -5.51
N LYS A 137 15.87 8.01 -6.45
CA LYS A 137 17.23 7.50 -6.60
C LYS A 137 18.09 7.74 -5.35
N GLU A 138 18.02 8.95 -4.80
CA GLU A 138 18.76 9.32 -3.59
C GLU A 138 18.25 8.52 -2.37
N PHE A 139 16.94 8.34 -2.23
CA PHE A 139 16.35 7.51 -1.20
C PHE A 139 16.90 6.09 -1.25
N CYS A 140 16.91 5.47 -2.43
CA CYS A 140 17.40 4.10 -2.60
C CYS A 140 18.89 3.98 -2.23
N GLN A 141 19.72 4.92 -2.69
CA GLN A 141 21.15 4.94 -2.38
C GLN A 141 21.43 5.03 -0.87
N LYS A 142 20.68 5.87 -0.16
CA LYS A 142 20.81 6.05 1.30
C LYS A 142 20.38 4.82 2.10
N ASN A 143 19.47 4.00 1.56
CA ASN A 143 18.84 2.89 2.29
C ASN A 143 19.26 1.50 1.77
N ARG A 144 20.35 1.40 0.98
CA ARG A 144 20.80 0.17 0.30
C ARG A 144 21.02 -1.06 1.20
N GLU A 145 21.14 -0.88 2.51
CA GLU A 145 21.30 -1.96 3.49
C GLU A 145 19.97 -2.62 3.89
N TYR A 146 18.84 -2.00 3.55
CA TYR A 146 17.47 -2.48 3.78
C TYR A 146 16.87 -3.05 2.50
N ALA A 147 15.84 -3.89 2.65
CA ALA A 147 15.04 -4.29 1.52
C ALA A 147 14.13 -3.13 1.09
N LEU A 148 14.27 -2.71 -0.17
CA LEU A 148 13.57 -1.55 -0.70
C LEU A 148 12.31 -1.95 -1.44
N TYR A 149 11.21 -1.23 -1.21
CA TYR A 149 9.95 -1.50 -1.89
C TYR A 149 9.25 -0.25 -2.38
N VAL A 150 8.38 -0.44 -3.36
CA VAL A 150 7.35 0.51 -3.79
C VAL A 150 5.98 -0.11 -3.53
N GLY A 151 4.97 0.73 -3.30
CA GLY A 151 3.59 0.31 -3.10
C GLY A 151 3.19 0.18 -1.64
N ASN A 152 1.98 -0.33 -1.43
CA ASN A 152 1.36 -0.51 -0.12
C ASN A 152 0.17 -1.49 -0.23
N ALA A 153 -0.44 -1.83 0.91
CA ALA A 153 -1.57 -2.74 0.98
C ALA A 153 -2.81 -2.35 0.14
N GLY A 154 -2.92 -1.09 -0.31
CA GLY A 154 -4.00 -0.61 -1.19
C GLY A 154 -3.64 -0.53 -2.67
N VAL A 155 -2.42 -0.91 -3.07
CA VAL A 155 -2.02 -0.99 -4.49
C VAL A 155 -2.57 -2.27 -5.10
N GLY A 156 -3.35 -2.12 -6.18
CA GLY A 156 -4.00 -3.25 -6.87
C GLY A 156 -5.27 -3.78 -6.20
N ASP A 157 -5.57 -3.34 -4.98
CA ASP A 157 -6.84 -3.61 -4.30
C ASP A 157 -8.00 -3.21 -5.22
N CYS A 158 -9.05 -4.01 -5.32
CA CYS A 158 -10.26 -3.74 -6.09
C CYS A 158 -11.37 -3.22 -5.18
N MET A 159 -11.45 -3.73 -3.96
CA MET A 159 -12.68 -3.70 -3.18
C MET A 159 -12.65 -2.76 -2.00
N ASN A 160 -11.62 -2.87 -1.15
CA ASN A 160 -11.58 -2.11 0.08
C ASN A 160 -11.58 -0.61 -0.21
N THR A 161 -10.74 -0.16 -1.13
CA THR A 161 -10.61 1.27 -1.45
C THR A 161 -11.81 1.81 -2.24
N VAL A 162 -12.48 0.99 -3.05
CA VAL A 162 -13.71 1.42 -3.73
C VAL A 162 -14.83 1.68 -2.71
N SER A 163 -14.87 0.88 -1.64
CA SER A 163 -15.84 1.11 -0.56
C SER A 163 -15.68 2.48 0.11
N PHE A 164 -14.51 3.14 0.00
CA PHE A 164 -14.31 4.49 0.52
C PHE A 164 -15.07 5.55 -0.28
N PHE A 165 -15.45 5.23 -1.53
CA PHE A 165 -16.22 6.09 -2.41
C PHE A 165 -17.72 5.82 -2.38
N THR A 166 -18.11 4.54 -2.37
CA THR A 166 -19.52 4.13 -2.58
C THR A 166 -20.16 3.48 -1.35
N GLY A 167 -19.35 3.12 -0.35
CA GLY A 167 -19.77 2.30 0.77
C GLY A 167 -19.64 0.81 0.48
N TYR A 168 -19.43 0.03 1.54
CA TYR A 168 -19.07 -1.39 1.43
C TYR A 168 -20.14 -2.24 0.72
N THR A 169 -21.41 -2.04 1.06
CA THR A 169 -22.52 -2.80 0.45
C THR A 169 -22.61 -2.56 -1.05
N GLU A 170 -22.53 -1.30 -1.49
CA GLU A 170 -22.62 -0.95 -2.91
C GLU A 170 -21.41 -1.44 -3.69
N ALA A 171 -20.20 -1.26 -3.15
CA ALA A 171 -18.99 -1.81 -3.74
C ALA A 171 -19.09 -3.34 -3.92
N MET A 172 -19.52 -4.07 -2.88
CA MET A 172 -19.66 -5.53 -2.92
C MET A 172 -20.70 -6.01 -3.93
N ILE A 173 -21.88 -5.39 -3.94
CA ILE A 173 -22.93 -5.74 -4.90
C ILE A 173 -22.46 -5.41 -6.31
N GLY A 174 -22.00 -4.19 -6.56
CA GLY A 174 -21.58 -3.76 -7.88
C GLY A 174 -20.41 -4.57 -8.44
N PHE A 175 -19.44 -4.95 -7.61
CA PHE A 175 -18.37 -5.85 -8.06
C PHE A 175 -18.89 -7.26 -8.38
N ALA A 176 -19.81 -7.80 -7.58
CA ALA A 176 -20.39 -9.12 -7.81
C ALA A 176 -21.34 -9.16 -9.02
N THR A 177 -21.96 -8.04 -9.38
CA THR A 177 -22.88 -7.92 -10.52
C THR A 177 -22.25 -7.26 -11.74
N GLU A 178 -20.93 -7.02 -11.73
CA GLU A 178 -20.19 -6.39 -12.81
C GLU A 178 -20.75 -5.02 -13.21
N ASP A 179 -21.15 -4.22 -12.22
CA ASP A 179 -21.65 -2.87 -12.41
C ASP A 179 -20.60 -2.01 -13.16
N PRO A 180 -20.95 -1.41 -14.32
CA PRO A 180 -19.99 -0.67 -15.13
C PRO A 180 -19.36 0.52 -14.41
N ALA A 181 -20.10 1.22 -13.54
CA ALA A 181 -19.59 2.39 -12.82
C ALA A 181 -18.56 1.97 -11.76
N ILE A 182 -18.85 0.89 -11.01
CA ILE A 182 -17.93 0.32 -10.03
C ILE A 182 -16.66 -0.22 -10.69
N LEU A 183 -16.78 -1.01 -11.75
CA LEU A 183 -15.62 -1.55 -12.46
C LEU A 183 -14.77 -0.43 -13.07
N HIS A 184 -15.42 0.59 -13.65
CA HIS A 184 -14.71 1.74 -14.19
C HIS A 184 -13.97 2.53 -13.10
N LEU A 185 -14.56 2.71 -11.91
CA LEU A 185 -13.89 3.34 -10.76
C LEU A 185 -12.64 2.57 -10.31
N ILE A 186 -12.71 1.23 -10.27
CA ILE A 186 -11.55 0.37 -9.99
C ILE A 186 -10.46 0.61 -11.02
N ASP A 187 -10.82 0.52 -12.31
CA ASP A 187 -9.86 0.58 -13.41
C ASP A 187 -9.18 1.96 -13.47
N ARG A 188 -9.93 3.07 -13.33
CA ARG A 188 -9.36 4.43 -13.27
C ARG A 188 -8.31 4.58 -12.18
N ARG A 189 -8.58 4.05 -10.98
CA ARG A 189 -7.62 4.07 -9.87
C ARG A 189 -6.41 3.19 -10.15
N HIS A 190 -6.62 2.00 -10.70
CA HIS A 190 -5.53 1.08 -11.03
C HIS A 190 -4.60 1.66 -12.09
N GLU A 191 -5.11 2.39 -13.09
CA GLU A 191 -4.23 3.07 -14.07
C GLU A 191 -3.30 4.07 -13.39
N ILE A 192 -3.81 4.89 -12.47
CA ILE A 192 -3.00 5.86 -11.73
C ILE A 192 -1.94 5.14 -10.87
N GLN A 193 -2.35 4.09 -10.15
CA GLN A 193 -1.44 3.30 -9.31
C GLN A 193 -0.37 2.57 -10.14
N TYR A 194 -0.74 2.05 -11.31
CA TYR A 194 0.14 1.33 -12.22
C TYR A 194 1.21 2.28 -12.77
N GLU A 195 0.80 3.41 -13.34
CA GLU A 195 1.74 4.39 -13.90
C GLU A 195 2.62 5.03 -12.83
N MET A 196 2.08 5.29 -11.64
CA MET A 196 2.87 5.77 -10.50
C MET A 196 3.93 4.75 -10.08
N THR A 197 3.53 3.48 -9.91
CA THR A 197 4.44 2.39 -9.57
C THR A 197 5.55 2.26 -10.61
N LYS A 198 5.18 2.27 -11.90
CA LYS A 198 6.13 2.17 -13.01
C LYS A 198 7.15 3.30 -12.99
N ARG A 199 6.73 4.56 -12.82
CA ARG A 199 7.65 5.72 -12.77
C ARG A 199 8.57 5.69 -11.55
N VAL A 200 8.11 5.18 -10.41
CA VAL A 200 9.00 4.96 -9.26
C VAL A 200 10.06 3.92 -9.59
N LEU A 201 9.68 2.80 -10.21
CA LEU A 201 10.61 1.74 -10.60
C LEU A 201 11.65 2.23 -11.62
N GLU A 202 11.23 3.02 -12.61
CA GLU A 202 12.12 3.70 -13.57
C GLU A 202 13.10 4.65 -12.85
N ALA A 203 12.59 5.51 -11.96
CA ALA A 203 13.42 6.46 -11.21
C ALA A 203 14.39 5.80 -10.22
N ALA A 204 14.04 4.60 -9.73
CA ALA A 204 14.87 3.83 -8.81
C ALA A 204 16.02 3.09 -9.49
N ASP A 205 16.05 3.00 -10.83
CA ASP A 205 17.20 2.51 -11.59
C ASP A 205 17.66 1.10 -11.12
N GLY A 206 16.68 0.20 -10.93
CA GLY A 206 16.91 -1.18 -10.53
C GLY A 206 17.27 -1.41 -9.05
N MET A 207 17.14 -0.40 -8.19
CA MET A 207 17.46 -0.53 -6.75
C MET A 207 16.31 -1.01 -5.87
N ILE A 208 15.08 -1.08 -6.39
CA ILE A 208 13.93 -1.64 -5.66
C ILE A 208 14.03 -3.17 -5.67
N ASP A 209 13.74 -3.81 -4.54
CA ASP A 209 13.80 -5.25 -4.38
C ASP A 209 12.44 -5.93 -4.62
N PHE A 210 11.33 -5.27 -4.27
CA PHE A 210 9.98 -5.83 -4.45
C PHE A 210 8.87 -4.78 -4.56
N LEU A 211 7.74 -5.20 -5.13
CA LEU A 211 6.48 -4.45 -5.16
C LEU A 211 5.57 -4.96 -4.05
N TRP A 212 5.12 -4.06 -3.16
CA TRP A 212 4.07 -4.36 -2.20
C TRP A 212 2.70 -4.03 -2.80
N LEU A 213 1.88 -5.07 -2.97
CA LEU A 213 0.49 -5.04 -3.41
C LEU A 213 -0.42 -5.68 -2.35
N GLY A 214 -1.71 -5.37 -2.39
CA GLY A 214 -2.68 -5.96 -1.46
C GLY A 214 -4.11 -6.00 -1.98
N GLU A 215 -4.88 -6.95 -1.46
CA GLU A 215 -6.31 -7.14 -1.66
C GLU A 215 -6.86 -7.92 -0.46
N ASP A 216 -8.01 -7.50 0.06
CA ASP A 216 -8.65 -8.13 1.21
C ASP A 216 -9.46 -9.36 0.76
N LEU A 217 -8.77 -10.50 0.67
CA LEU A 217 -9.35 -11.76 0.19
C LEU A 217 -9.99 -12.63 1.29
N GLY A 218 -9.77 -12.30 2.56
CA GLY A 218 -10.16 -13.13 3.71
C GLY A 218 -11.24 -12.47 4.57
N ALA A 219 -12.24 -13.26 4.94
CA ALA A 219 -13.08 -13.00 6.11
C ALA A 219 -12.50 -13.71 7.34
N GLN A 220 -13.18 -13.62 8.48
CA GLN A 220 -12.73 -14.22 9.74
C GLN A 220 -12.47 -15.74 9.64
N ASP A 221 -13.28 -16.48 8.88
CA ASP A 221 -13.28 -17.94 8.84
C ASP A 221 -13.24 -18.55 7.43
N ARG A 222 -13.25 -17.73 6.38
CA ARG A 222 -13.36 -18.17 4.98
C ARG A 222 -12.88 -17.11 3.99
N PRO A 223 -12.64 -17.45 2.71
CA PRO A 223 -12.44 -16.45 1.67
C PRO A 223 -13.64 -15.52 1.56
N LEU A 224 -13.39 -14.23 1.37
CA LEU A 224 -14.44 -13.22 1.17
C LEU A 224 -15.13 -13.40 -0.19
N TYR A 225 -14.38 -13.86 -1.20
CA TYR A 225 -14.88 -14.09 -2.56
C TYR A 225 -14.79 -15.55 -2.97
N GLY A 226 -15.74 -15.99 -3.80
CA GLY A 226 -15.68 -17.27 -4.48
C GLY A 226 -14.47 -17.36 -5.42
N LYS A 227 -13.89 -18.56 -5.57
CA LYS A 227 -12.74 -18.81 -6.46
C LYS A 227 -12.96 -18.36 -7.91
N GLN A 228 -14.19 -18.44 -8.39
CA GLN A 228 -14.55 -18.02 -9.75
C GLN A 228 -14.40 -16.50 -9.91
N LEU A 229 -15.09 -15.72 -9.07
CA LEU A 229 -15.00 -14.26 -9.06
C LEU A 229 -13.56 -13.77 -8.87
N PHE A 230 -12.78 -14.42 -7.99
CA PHE A 230 -11.35 -14.10 -7.87
C PHE A 230 -10.60 -14.30 -9.19
N ARG A 231 -10.82 -15.41 -9.90
CA ARG A 231 -10.10 -15.73 -11.15
C ARG A 231 -10.51 -14.81 -12.30
N GLU A 232 -11.78 -14.43 -12.36
CA GLU A 232 -12.36 -13.67 -13.46
C GLU A 232 -12.17 -12.16 -13.28
N GLN A 233 -12.31 -11.64 -12.06
CA GLN A 233 -12.34 -10.19 -11.81
C GLN A 233 -11.10 -9.65 -11.09
N ILE A 234 -10.64 -10.30 -10.02
CA ILE A 234 -9.54 -9.79 -9.17
C ILE A 234 -8.18 -10.14 -9.78
N ARG A 235 -7.97 -11.42 -10.11
CA ARG A 235 -6.67 -11.93 -10.57
C ARG A 235 -6.15 -11.18 -11.80
N PRO A 236 -6.95 -10.91 -12.86
CA PRO A 236 -6.43 -10.20 -14.03
C PRO A 236 -5.92 -8.80 -13.70
N ARG A 237 -6.56 -8.10 -12.75
CA ARG A 237 -6.14 -6.76 -12.30
C ARG A 237 -4.84 -6.81 -11.52
N LEU A 238 -4.73 -7.70 -10.53
CA LEU A 238 -3.47 -7.92 -9.79
C LEU A 238 -2.33 -8.41 -10.70
N GLN A 239 -2.65 -9.23 -11.70
CA GLN A 239 -1.67 -9.78 -12.64
C GLN A 239 -0.93 -8.69 -13.41
N ARG A 240 -1.56 -7.54 -13.67
CA ARG A 240 -0.90 -6.40 -14.33
C ARG A 240 0.28 -5.87 -13.51
N PHE A 241 0.08 -5.68 -12.20
CA PHE A 241 1.12 -5.25 -11.27
C PHE A 241 2.22 -6.32 -11.12
N VAL A 242 1.83 -7.60 -11.06
CA VAL A 242 2.80 -8.71 -11.00
C VAL A 242 3.65 -8.79 -12.27
N SER A 243 3.04 -8.57 -13.44
CA SER A 243 3.76 -8.52 -14.71
C SER A 243 4.73 -7.34 -14.76
N LEU A 244 4.32 -6.17 -14.27
CA LEU A 244 5.20 -4.99 -14.15
C LEU A 244 6.40 -5.29 -13.24
N ALA A 245 6.19 -5.86 -12.06
CA ALA A 245 7.28 -6.24 -11.17
C ALA A 245 8.26 -7.21 -11.86
N LYS A 246 7.75 -8.17 -12.63
CA LYS A 246 8.56 -9.10 -13.42
C LYS A 246 9.38 -8.41 -14.51
N GLU A 247 8.81 -7.41 -15.20
CA GLU A 247 9.52 -6.61 -16.21
C GLU A 247 10.73 -5.87 -15.61
N PHE A 248 10.62 -5.40 -14.38
CA PHE A 248 11.70 -4.74 -13.64
C PHE A 248 12.59 -5.72 -12.85
N GLY A 249 12.30 -7.02 -12.88
CA GLY A 249 13.11 -8.05 -12.22
C GLY A 249 13.04 -8.04 -10.69
N ILE A 250 11.93 -7.59 -10.11
CA ILE A 250 11.72 -7.49 -8.66
C ILE A 250 10.70 -8.53 -8.15
N TYR A 251 10.67 -8.78 -6.85
CA TYR A 251 9.71 -9.70 -6.22
C TYR A 251 8.31 -9.05 -6.04
N THR A 252 7.30 -9.89 -5.76
CA THR A 252 5.91 -9.52 -5.42
C THR A 252 5.37 -10.40 -4.32
#